data_AF-A0A0A2SWN7-F1
#
_entry.id   AF-A0A0A2SWN7-F1
#
_cell.length_a   1.000
_cell.length_b   1.000
_cell.length_c   1.000
_cell.angle_alpha   90.00
_cell.angle_beta   90.00
_cell.angle_gamma   90.00
#
_symmetry.space_group_name_H-M   'P 1'
#
loop_
_entity.id
_entity.type
_entity.pdbx_description
1 polymer ?
#
loop_
_entity_poly.entity_id
_entity_poly.type
_entity_poly.pdbx_seq_one_letter_code
_entity_poly.pdbx_strand_id
1 'polypeptide(L)'
;MPIDLERLQAVYNDDVANDSFAAIAWTMIPDSKTNEMSVEAIGSSGGNPNNGWKIHISIDPAKMKEATVIIAELLNEADAPRVSLKFAGKQLASTGQPSKQVAFIFYEEELRNQQKIQEFLSRIEQELSLRGIGVDQRAINSDAEAAKAKYDASILMEDGSQSRFNYRNENCLVFEDGFYEEMGYGQGNFRVEGEMICVKQSYYLSLPNE
;
A
#
# COMPACT_ATOMS: atom_id res chain seq x y z
N MET A 1 16.97 -15.21 -0.44
CA MET A 1 16.64 -15.70 -1.80
C MET A 1 15.61 -14.74 -2.35
N PRO A 2 15.72 -14.31 -3.61
CA PRO A 2 14.77 -13.38 -4.21
C PRO A 2 13.36 -13.98 -4.29
N ILE A 3 12.37 -13.12 -4.51
CA ILE A 3 10.98 -13.48 -4.82
C ILE A 3 10.97 -14.32 -6.10
N ASP A 4 10.35 -15.50 -6.04
CA ASP A 4 10.14 -16.36 -7.20
C ASP A 4 9.11 -15.75 -8.17
N LEU A 5 9.63 -15.21 -9.27
CA LEU A 5 8.84 -14.54 -10.31
C LEU A 5 7.96 -15.51 -11.08
N GLU A 6 8.40 -16.75 -11.32
CA GLU A 6 7.60 -17.76 -12.02
C GLU A 6 6.37 -18.13 -11.19
N ARG A 7 6.58 -18.36 -9.88
CA ARG A 7 5.48 -18.60 -8.94
C ARG A 7 4.53 -17.41 -8.87
N LEU A 8 5.05 -16.17 -8.82
CA LEU A 8 4.21 -14.97 -8.79
C LEU A 8 3.38 -14.82 -10.08
N GLN A 9 3.99 -15.05 -11.24
CA GLN A 9 3.29 -15.00 -12.54
C GLN A 9 2.17 -16.04 -12.63
N ALA A 10 2.41 -17.25 -12.11
CA ALA A 10 1.41 -18.31 -12.09
C ALA A 10 0.15 -17.94 -11.28
N VAL A 11 0.30 -17.18 -10.18
CA VAL A 11 -0.82 -16.66 -9.38
C VAL A 11 -1.69 -15.69 -10.16
N TYR A 12 -1.09 -14.88 -11.03
CA TYR A 12 -1.77 -13.88 -11.85
C TYR A 12 -2.07 -14.35 -13.27
N ASN A 13 -2.06 -15.67 -13.54
CA ASN A 13 -2.35 -16.17 -14.87
C ASN A 13 -3.79 -15.84 -15.31
N ASP A 14 -4.00 -15.54 -16.59
CA ASP A 14 -5.29 -15.02 -17.07
C ASP A 14 -6.42 -16.05 -17.03
N ASP A 15 -6.05 -17.34 -16.98
CA ASP A 15 -6.95 -18.50 -16.84
C ASP A 15 -7.38 -18.77 -15.39
N VAL A 16 -6.83 -18.03 -14.43
CA VAL A 16 -7.24 -18.16 -13.02
C VAL A 16 -8.72 -17.80 -12.92
N ALA A 17 -9.53 -18.79 -12.52
CA ALA A 17 -10.96 -18.61 -12.38
C ALA A 17 -11.24 -17.43 -11.44
N ASN A 18 -12.20 -16.61 -11.86
CA ASN A 18 -12.58 -15.38 -11.18
C ASN A 18 -12.94 -15.61 -9.71
N ASP A 19 -13.49 -16.78 -9.37
CA ASP A 19 -13.89 -17.21 -8.03
C ASP A 19 -12.80 -17.95 -7.24
N SER A 20 -11.61 -18.15 -7.81
CA SER A 20 -10.49 -18.78 -7.10
C SER A 20 -9.95 -17.89 -5.98
N PHE A 21 -9.35 -18.49 -4.94
CA PHE A 21 -8.73 -17.73 -3.84
C PHE A 21 -7.69 -16.73 -4.32
N ALA A 22 -6.85 -17.10 -5.29
CA ALA A 22 -5.86 -16.19 -5.88
C ALA A 22 -6.48 -14.93 -6.53
N ALA A 23 -7.70 -15.04 -7.06
CA ALA A 23 -8.39 -13.92 -7.69
C ALA A 23 -9.08 -12.99 -6.66
N ILE A 24 -9.56 -13.54 -5.54
CA ILE A 24 -10.36 -12.80 -4.53
C ILE A 24 -9.60 -12.41 -3.26
N ALA A 25 -8.41 -12.98 -3.04
CA ALA A 25 -7.60 -12.74 -1.84
C ALA A 25 -6.35 -11.89 -2.14
N TRP A 26 -5.56 -11.63 -1.09
CA TRP A 26 -4.24 -11.02 -1.23
C TRP A 26 -3.17 -12.08 -1.42
N THR A 27 -2.20 -11.79 -2.29
CA THR A 27 -0.91 -12.46 -2.31
C THR A 27 0.04 -11.71 -1.39
N MET A 28 0.58 -12.39 -0.37
CA MET A 28 1.52 -11.83 0.60
C MET A 28 2.91 -12.39 0.43
N ILE A 29 3.89 -11.50 0.54
CA ILE A 29 5.31 -11.80 0.64
C ILE A 29 5.77 -11.16 1.96
N PRO A 30 5.93 -11.94 3.05
CA PRO A 30 6.27 -11.41 4.38
C PRO A 30 7.64 -10.71 4.42
N ASP A 31 8.56 -11.13 3.56
CA ASP A 31 9.90 -10.56 3.43
C ASP A 31 10.34 -10.63 1.97
N SER A 32 10.57 -9.48 1.34
CA SER A 32 11.02 -9.38 -0.06
C SER A 32 12.40 -10.00 -0.31
N LYS A 33 13.17 -10.33 0.74
CA LYS A 33 14.49 -10.95 0.63
C LYS A 33 14.46 -12.46 0.90
N THR A 34 13.27 -13.02 1.11
CA THR A 34 13.03 -14.47 1.18
C THR A 34 12.14 -14.92 0.02
N ASN A 35 12.04 -16.25 -0.17
CA ASN A 35 11.15 -16.84 -1.18
C ASN A 35 9.81 -17.28 -0.56
N GLU A 36 9.38 -16.62 0.51
CA GLU A 36 8.13 -16.94 1.19
C GLU A 36 6.97 -16.18 0.53
N MET A 37 5.92 -16.93 0.18
CA MET A 37 4.72 -16.36 -0.45
C MET A 37 3.48 -17.14 -0.01
N SER A 38 2.41 -16.42 0.30
CA SER A 38 1.09 -16.95 0.68
C SER A 38 0.00 -16.31 -0.19
N VAL A 39 -0.90 -17.12 -0.76
CA VAL A 39 -1.84 -16.70 -1.83
C VAL A 39 -3.31 -16.67 -1.36
N GLU A 40 -3.54 -16.86 -0.05
CA GLU A 40 -4.89 -16.96 0.52
C GLU A 40 -5.08 -16.02 1.72
N ALA A 41 -4.41 -14.87 1.67
CA ALA A 41 -4.44 -13.97 2.81
C ALA A 41 -5.72 -13.15 2.84
N ILE A 42 -6.51 -13.37 3.88
CA ILE A 42 -7.66 -12.54 4.24
C ILE A 42 -7.19 -11.55 5.31
N GLY A 43 -6.89 -10.32 4.92
CA GLY A 43 -6.59 -9.24 5.87
C GLY A 43 -5.14 -8.73 5.86
N SER A 44 -4.66 -8.34 7.05
CA SER A 44 -3.34 -7.69 7.20
C SER A 44 -2.21 -8.66 6.88
N SER A 45 -1.21 -8.18 6.15
CA SER A 45 0.07 -8.87 6.04
C SER A 45 0.62 -9.15 7.43
N GLY A 46 0.93 -10.41 7.72
CA GLY A 46 1.67 -10.83 8.91
C GLY A 46 3.13 -10.35 8.92
N GLY A 47 3.39 -9.20 8.31
CA GLY A 47 4.71 -8.61 8.15
C GLY A 47 4.91 -7.49 9.15
N ASN A 48 5.77 -7.79 10.13
CA ASN A 48 6.41 -6.90 11.10
C ASN A 48 5.49 -5.95 11.91
N PRO A 49 5.07 -6.33 13.13
CA PRO A 49 4.17 -5.52 13.98
C PRO A 49 4.79 -4.22 14.50
N ASN A 50 6.08 -3.97 14.28
CA ASN A 50 6.79 -2.85 14.88
C ASN A 50 6.67 -1.53 14.08
N ASN A 51 6.14 -1.57 12.84
CA ASN A 51 5.95 -0.38 12.02
C ASN A 51 4.50 -0.29 11.50
N GLY A 52 3.77 0.74 11.92
CA GLY A 52 2.41 1.01 11.46
C GLY A 52 2.33 1.61 10.05
N TRP A 53 3.43 2.13 9.49
CA TRP A 53 3.40 2.83 8.20
C TRP A 53 3.39 1.87 7.01
N LYS A 54 2.48 2.14 6.08
CA LYS A 54 2.37 1.47 4.78
C LYS A 54 2.42 2.47 3.66
N ILE A 55 3.08 2.10 2.57
CA ILE A 55 2.97 2.80 1.29
C ILE A 55 2.12 1.94 0.38
N HIS A 56 1.01 2.48 -0.10
CA HIS A 56 0.15 1.85 -1.08
C HIS A 56 0.40 2.41 -2.48
N ILE A 57 0.20 1.56 -3.49
CA ILE A 57 0.42 1.92 -4.89
C ILE A 57 -0.90 1.77 -5.64
N SER A 58 -1.28 2.83 -6.34
CA SER A 58 -2.39 2.83 -7.28
C SER A 58 -1.96 2.29 -8.63
N ILE A 59 -2.62 1.20 -9.03
CA ILE A 59 -2.35 0.47 -10.27
C ILE A 59 -3.69 0.28 -10.97
N ASP A 60 -3.74 0.55 -12.28
CA ASP A 60 -4.87 0.15 -13.12
C ASP A 60 -5.17 -1.35 -12.91
N PRO A 61 -6.37 -1.72 -12.41
CA PRO A 61 -6.71 -3.12 -12.15
C PRO A 61 -6.50 -4.04 -13.36
N ALA A 62 -6.67 -3.53 -14.59
CA ALA A 62 -6.45 -4.29 -15.82
C ALA A 62 -4.97 -4.66 -16.06
N LYS A 63 -4.05 -3.97 -15.40
CA LYS A 63 -2.59 -4.12 -15.55
C LYS A 63 -1.91 -4.75 -14.34
N MET A 64 -2.67 -5.29 -13.38
CA MET A 64 -2.13 -5.89 -12.15
C MET A 64 -1.06 -6.96 -12.41
N LYS A 65 -1.31 -7.90 -13.31
CA LYS A 65 -0.35 -8.97 -13.64
C LYS A 65 1.01 -8.42 -14.07
N GLU A 66 1.01 -7.41 -14.94
CA GLU A 66 2.24 -6.80 -15.45
C GLU A 66 2.95 -6.00 -14.34
N ALA A 67 2.19 -5.23 -13.57
CA ALA A 67 2.70 -4.40 -12.48
C ALA A 67 3.33 -5.22 -11.36
N THR A 68 2.72 -6.34 -10.95
CA THR A 68 3.24 -7.18 -9.85
C THR A 68 4.59 -7.78 -10.18
N VAL A 69 4.79 -8.22 -11.43
CA VAL A 69 6.07 -8.75 -11.92
C VAL A 69 7.15 -7.67 -11.90
N ILE A 70 6.88 -6.49 -12.45
CA ILE A 70 7.85 -5.38 -12.48
C ILE A 70 8.25 -4.98 -11.05
N ILE A 71 7.29 -4.86 -10.14
CA ILE A 71 7.56 -4.50 -8.75
C ILE A 71 8.42 -5.59 -8.06
N ALA A 72 8.12 -6.87 -8.32
CA ALA A 72 8.90 -7.96 -7.76
C ALA A 72 10.33 -8.04 -8.34
N GLU A 73 10.51 -7.78 -9.64
CA GLU A 73 11.82 -7.66 -10.29
C GLU A 73 12.66 -6.57 -9.62
N LEU A 74 12.09 -5.38 -9.44
CA LEU A 74 12.76 -4.27 -8.75
C LEU A 74 13.11 -4.61 -7.30
N LEU A 75 12.24 -5.35 -6.58
CA LEU A 75 12.53 -5.79 -5.22
C LEU A 75 13.64 -6.85 -5.11
N ASN A 76 13.84 -7.61 -6.18
CA ASN A 76 14.90 -8.61 -6.28
C ASN A 76 16.29 -7.98 -6.53
N GLU A 77 16.36 -6.70 -6.88
CA GLU A 77 17.62 -5.97 -6.96
C GLU A 77 18.32 -5.90 -5.59
N ALA A 78 19.65 -5.91 -5.62
CA ALA A 78 20.47 -6.01 -4.41
C ALA A 78 20.36 -4.76 -3.51
N ASP A 79 20.14 -3.60 -4.12
CA ASP A 79 20.02 -2.30 -3.46
C ASP A 79 18.58 -1.96 -3.06
N ALA A 80 17.58 -2.73 -3.51
CA ALA A 80 16.19 -2.49 -3.16
C ALA A 80 15.95 -2.67 -1.65
N PRO A 81 15.12 -1.82 -1.03
CA PRO A 81 14.80 -1.91 0.39
C PRO A 81 14.11 -3.24 0.73
N ARG A 82 14.35 -3.73 1.94
CA ARG A 82 13.62 -4.88 2.49
C ARG A 82 12.21 -4.47 2.93
N VAL A 83 11.20 -5.15 2.42
CA VAL A 83 9.79 -4.84 2.71
C VAL A 83 8.99 -6.12 2.93
N SER A 84 7.94 -6.04 3.75
CA SER A 84 6.78 -6.91 3.56
C SER A 84 5.87 -6.30 2.51
N LEU A 85 5.31 -7.16 1.68
CA LEU A 85 4.64 -6.79 0.45
C LEU A 85 3.31 -7.56 0.34
N LYS A 86 2.28 -6.89 -0.14
CA LYS A 86 1.05 -7.56 -0.58
C LYS A 86 0.56 -7.02 -1.92
N PHE A 87 0.03 -7.93 -2.73
CA PHE A 87 -0.61 -7.64 -4.00
C PHE A 87 -2.05 -8.11 -3.95
N ALA A 88 -2.98 -7.27 -4.43
CA ALA A 88 -4.39 -7.65 -4.56
C ALA A 88 -4.56 -8.68 -5.68
N GLY A 89 -5.42 -9.68 -5.47
CA GLY A 89 -5.91 -10.54 -6.54
C GLY A 89 -6.71 -9.76 -7.59
N LYS A 90 -6.94 -10.37 -8.76
CA LYS A 90 -7.58 -9.74 -9.92
C LYS A 90 -8.95 -9.11 -9.62
N GLN A 91 -9.81 -9.82 -8.90
CA GLN A 91 -11.13 -9.29 -8.53
C GLN A 91 -11.01 -8.21 -7.45
N LEU A 92 -10.20 -8.50 -6.43
CA LEU A 92 -10.01 -7.60 -5.30
C LEU A 92 -9.42 -6.24 -5.73
N ALA A 93 -8.50 -6.24 -6.69
CA ALA A 93 -7.93 -5.01 -7.25
C ALA A 93 -8.99 -4.12 -7.93
N SER A 94 -10.01 -4.76 -8.53
CA SER A 94 -11.09 -4.07 -9.25
C SER A 94 -12.16 -3.53 -8.31
N THR A 95 -12.43 -4.19 -7.19
CA THR A 95 -13.51 -3.82 -6.26
C THR A 95 -13.03 -3.10 -4.99
N GLY A 96 -11.77 -3.24 -4.62
CA GLY A 96 -11.20 -2.60 -3.43
C GLY A 96 -10.96 -1.10 -3.60
N GLN A 97 -10.55 -0.47 -2.48
CA GLN A 97 -10.19 0.94 -2.46
C GLN A 97 -9.17 1.28 -3.56
N PRO A 98 -9.43 2.34 -4.34
CA PRO A 98 -8.45 2.91 -5.25
C PRO A 98 -7.18 3.21 -4.48
N SER A 99 -6.02 2.99 -5.11
CA SER A 99 -4.70 3.05 -4.51
C SER A 99 -4.25 1.91 -3.60
N LYS A 100 -5.06 0.87 -3.34
CA LYS A 100 -4.67 -0.24 -2.45
C LYS A 100 -4.26 -1.51 -3.17
N GLN A 101 -4.08 -1.48 -4.48
CA GLN A 101 -3.73 -2.68 -5.24
C GLN A 101 -2.42 -3.32 -4.79
N VAL A 102 -1.45 -2.53 -4.35
CA VAL A 102 -0.20 -2.99 -3.76
C VAL A 102 0.05 -2.26 -2.45
N ALA A 103 0.66 -2.93 -1.46
CA ALA A 103 1.18 -2.26 -0.28
C ALA A 103 2.57 -2.75 0.11
N PHE A 104 3.42 -1.81 0.49
CA PHE A 104 4.70 -2.04 1.12
C PHE A 104 4.65 -1.68 2.60
N ILE A 105 5.30 -2.50 3.41
CA ILE A 105 5.62 -2.23 4.80
C ILE A 105 7.13 -2.34 4.92
N PHE A 106 7.80 -1.21 5.11
CA PHE A 106 9.24 -1.18 5.25
C PHE A 106 9.64 -1.71 6.62
N TYR A 107 10.72 -2.48 6.65
CA TYR A 107 11.35 -2.87 7.91
C TYR A 107 11.96 -1.64 8.58
N GLU A 108 12.01 -1.64 9.91
CA GLU A 108 12.40 -0.46 10.71
C GLU A 108 13.81 0.04 10.35
N GLU A 109 14.74 -0.87 10.04
CA GLU A 109 16.08 -0.52 9.61
C GLU A 109 16.11 0.27 8.29
N GLU A 110 15.18 0.01 7.37
CA GLU A 110 15.09 0.67 6.07
C GLU A 110 14.53 2.09 6.19
N LEU A 111 13.62 2.32 7.14
CA LEU A 111 13.02 3.64 7.39
C LEU A 111 14.03 4.72 7.77
N ARG A 112 15.21 4.32 8.26
CA ARG A 112 16.30 5.25 8.60
C ARG A 112 16.93 5.90 7.38
N ASN A 113 16.67 5.37 6.19
CA ASN A 113 17.19 5.90 4.92
C ASN A 113 16.03 6.29 3.99
N GLN A 114 15.45 7.46 4.24
CA GLN A 114 14.35 8.01 3.45
C GLN A 114 14.73 8.20 1.98
N GLN A 115 15.97 8.59 1.69
CA GLN A 115 16.46 8.76 0.33
C GLN A 115 16.40 7.44 -0.45
N LYS A 116 16.85 6.33 0.15
CA LYS A 116 16.77 4.99 -0.48
C LYS A 116 15.32 4.60 -0.80
N ILE A 117 14.38 4.91 0.09
CA ILE A 117 12.96 4.65 -0.12
C ILE A 117 12.44 5.50 -1.29
N GLN A 118 12.74 6.80 -1.30
CA GLN A 118 12.32 7.70 -2.37
C GLN A 118 12.86 7.27 -3.73
N GLU A 119 14.16 6.97 -3.83
CA GLU A 119 14.80 6.48 -5.05
C GLU A 119 14.16 5.17 -5.55
N PHE A 120 13.82 4.26 -4.63
CA PHE A 120 13.12 3.02 -4.96
C PHE A 120 11.70 3.27 -5.51
N LEU A 121 10.92 4.14 -4.86
CA LEU A 121 9.57 4.49 -5.33
C LEU A 121 9.61 5.20 -6.69
N SER A 122 10.58 6.10 -6.91
CA SER A 122 10.79 6.77 -8.19
C SER A 122 11.13 5.78 -9.31
N ARG A 123 11.95 4.75 -9.04
CA ARG A 123 12.22 3.66 -10.00
C ARG A 123 10.95 2.89 -10.36
N ILE A 124 10.10 2.56 -9.38
CA ILE A 124 8.82 1.90 -9.63
C ILE A 124 7.94 2.76 -10.54
N GLU A 125 7.77 4.06 -10.22
CA GLU A 125 6.98 4.99 -11.05
C GLU A 125 7.49 5.02 -12.49
N GLN A 126 8.80 5.14 -12.66
CA GLN A 126 9.44 5.19 -13.96
C GLN A 126 9.18 3.92 -14.76
N GLU A 127 9.45 2.73 -14.20
CA GLU A 127 9.32 1.47 -14.92
C GLU A 127 7.86 1.14 -15.29
N LEU A 128 6.91 1.47 -14.42
CA LEU A 128 5.48 1.31 -14.69
C LEU A 128 5.01 2.29 -15.78
N SER A 129 5.41 3.56 -15.71
CA SER A 129 5.08 4.57 -16.69
C SER A 129 5.66 4.27 -18.08
N LEU A 130 6.91 3.79 -18.15
CA LEU A 130 7.56 3.37 -19.40
C LEU A 130 6.81 2.24 -20.12
N ARG A 131 6.13 1.37 -19.37
CA ARG A 131 5.31 0.27 -19.91
C ARG A 131 3.84 0.64 -20.11
N GLY A 132 3.48 1.91 -19.90
CA GLY A 132 2.11 2.38 -20.05
C GLY A 132 1.15 1.81 -19.01
N ILE A 133 1.66 1.41 -17.83
CA ILE A 133 0.82 0.96 -16.71
C ILE A 133 0.28 2.19 -15.99
N GLY A 134 -1.00 2.46 -16.27
CA GLY A 134 -1.74 3.57 -15.71
C GLY A 134 -2.02 3.44 -14.21
N VAL A 135 -2.54 4.53 -13.66
CA VAL A 135 -3.00 4.66 -12.28
C VAL A 135 -4.51 4.43 -12.25
N ASP A 136 -5.01 3.77 -11.21
CA ASP A 136 -6.46 3.69 -10.96
C ASP A 136 -7.00 5.11 -10.69
N GLN A 137 -7.87 5.60 -11.58
CA GLN A 137 -8.36 6.97 -11.59
C GLN A 137 -9.49 7.24 -10.59
N ARG A 138 -10.01 6.20 -9.94
CA ARG A 138 -11.03 6.36 -8.91
C ARG A 138 -10.45 7.15 -7.73
N ALA A 139 -11.26 8.01 -7.12
CA ALA A 139 -10.77 8.86 -6.03
C ALA A 139 -10.26 8.03 -4.84
N ILE A 140 -9.10 8.40 -4.29
CA ILE A 140 -8.59 7.76 -3.07
C ILE A 140 -9.60 7.91 -1.93
N ASN A 141 -9.67 6.90 -1.05
CA ASN A 141 -10.62 6.87 0.07
C ASN A 141 -12.13 6.95 -0.31
N SER A 142 -12.49 6.71 -1.58
CA SER A 142 -13.89 6.80 -2.06
C SER A 142 -14.75 5.56 -1.83
N ASP A 143 -14.15 4.46 -1.35
CA ASP A 143 -14.89 3.24 -1.03
C ASP A 143 -15.80 3.46 0.17
N ALA A 144 -17.12 3.39 -0.08
CA ALA A 144 -18.16 3.60 0.92
C ALA A 144 -18.24 2.46 1.95
N GLU A 145 -17.74 1.27 1.61
CA GLU A 145 -17.74 0.09 2.48
C GLU A 145 -16.45 -0.03 3.30
N ALA A 146 -15.39 0.67 2.89
CA ALA A 146 -14.17 0.73 3.68
C ALA A 146 -14.45 1.40 5.03
N ALA A 147 -13.99 0.77 6.11
CA ALA A 147 -14.05 1.36 7.44
C ALA A 147 -13.37 2.75 7.42
N LYS A 148 -14.19 3.81 7.47
CA LYS A 148 -13.77 5.23 7.35
C LYS A 148 -12.69 5.66 8.36
N ALA A 149 -12.42 4.83 9.36
CA ALA A 149 -11.38 5.07 10.35
C ALA A 149 -9.95 4.91 9.82
N LYS A 150 -9.74 4.36 8.60
CA LYS A 150 -8.41 4.22 7.98
C LYS A 150 -8.30 5.05 6.70
N TYR A 151 -7.51 6.11 6.75
CA TYR A 151 -7.37 7.07 5.66
C TYR A 151 -5.96 7.04 5.05
N ASP A 152 -5.88 7.05 3.72
CA ASP A 152 -4.62 7.19 2.98
C ASP A 152 -4.39 8.66 2.60
N ALA A 153 -3.16 9.12 2.79
CA ALA A 153 -2.71 10.43 2.36
C ALA A 153 -1.91 10.32 1.06
N SER A 154 -2.09 11.29 0.16
CA SER A 154 -1.40 11.33 -1.12
C SER A 154 0.07 11.66 -0.96
N ILE A 155 0.95 10.97 -1.69
CA ILE A 155 2.30 11.46 -1.97
C ILE A 155 2.21 12.34 -3.21
N LEU A 156 2.68 13.59 -3.10
CA LEU A 156 2.66 14.55 -4.21
C LEU A 156 3.98 14.51 -4.99
N MET A 157 3.88 14.74 -6.30
CA MET A 157 5.00 14.99 -7.20
C MET A 157 5.52 16.44 -7.00
N GLU A 158 6.67 16.76 -7.58
CA GLU A 158 7.28 18.11 -7.46
C GLU A 158 6.38 19.23 -8.03
N ASP A 159 5.55 18.92 -9.02
CA ASP A 159 4.59 19.86 -9.62
C ASP A 159 3.28 19.99 -8.83
N GLY A 160 3.17 19.31 -7.68
CA GLY A 160 2.00 19.31 -6.81
C GLY A 160 0.89 18.36 -7.27
N SER A 161 1.06 17.63 -8.38
CA SER A 161 0.12 16.58 -8.79
C SER A 161 0.23 15.36 -7.86
N GLN A 162 -0.84 14.59 -7.75
CA GLN A 162 -0.83 13.35 -6.97
C GLN A 162 -0.03 12.28 -7.70
N SER A 163 0.96 11.68 -7.02
CA SER A 163 1.66 10.50 -7.52
C SER A 163 0.78 9.25 -7.43
N ARG A 164 1.22 8.12 -8.01
CA ARG A 164 0.53 6.84 -7.81
C ARG A 164 0.65 6.30 -6.38
N PHE A 165 1.53 6.87 -5.57
CA PHE A 165 1.80 6.41 -4.21
C PHE A 165 0.98 7.18 -3.19
N ASN A 166 0.51 6.44 -2.20
CA ASN A 166 -0.23 6.97 -1.06
C ASN A 166 0.29 6.28 0.19
N TYR A 167 0.14 6.89 1.36
CA TYR A 167 0.65 6.31 2.59
C TYR A 167 -0.41 6.32 3.69
N ARG A 168 -0.27 5.38 4.64
CA ARG A 168 -1.12 5.29 5.82
C ARG A 168 -0.34 4.79 7.02
N ASN A 169 -0.64 5.31 8.20
CA ASN A 169 -0.27 4.70 9.46
C ASN A 169 -1.44 3.84 10.00
N GLU A 170 -1.24 2.53 10.13
CA GLU A 170 -2.25 1.60 10.65
C GLU A 170 -2.62 1.83 12.11
N ASN A 171 -1.74 2.47 12.88
CA ASN A 171 -2.01 2.81 14.26
C ASN A 171 -2.90 4.05 14.36
N CYS A 172 -3.06 4.82 13.27
CA CYS A 172 -3.92 5.99 13.26
C CYS A 172 -5.37 5.61 12.91
N LEU A 173 -6.30 6.01 13.78
CA LEU A 173 -7.72 6.11 13.46
C LEU A 173 -8.03 7.55 13.09
N VAL A 174 -8.30 7.77 11.80
CA VAL A 174 -8.56 9.11 11.26
C VAL A 174 -10.06 9.36 11.30
N PHE A 175 -10.46 10.48 11.91
CA PHE A 175 -11.85 10.90 12.02
C PHE A 175 -12.07 12.23 11.30
N GLU A 176 -13.22 12.38 10.66
CA GLU A 176 -13.67 13.69 10.18
C GLU A 176 -13.64 14.69 11.36
N ASP A 177 -13.14 15.90 11.12
CA ASP A 177 -12.82 16.86 12.17
C ASP A 177 -13.99 17.14 13.13
N GLY A 178 -15.21 17.33 12.59
CA GLY A 178 -16.40 17.56 13.41
C GLY A 178 -16.74 16.35 14.29
N PHE A 179 -16.64 15.14 13.74
CA PHE A 179 -16.90 13.91 14.49
C PHE A 179 -15.83 13.65 15.58
N TYR A 180 -14.58 13.98 15.29
CA TYR A 180 -13.50 13.92 16.28
C TYR A 180 -13.79 14.80 17.51
N GLU A 181 -14.30 16.01 17.28
CA GLU A 181 -14.66 16.95 18.34
C GLU A 181 -15.89 16.49 19.13
N GLU A 182 -16.91 15.96 18.44
CA GLU A 182 -18.13 15.41 19.06
C GLU A 182 -17.85 14.22 19.99
N MET A 183 -16.82 13.41 19.67
CA MET A 183 -16.38 12.29 20.52
C MET A 183 -15.70 12.74 21.84
N GLY A 184 -15.55 14.05 22.06
CA GLY A 184 -14.98 14.60 23.30
C GLY A 184 -13.46 14.47 23.38
N TYR A 185 -12.78 14.27 22.24
CA TYR A 185 -11.31 14.17 22.19
C TYR A 185 -10.60 15.53 22.36
N GLY A 186 -11.35 16.64 22.39
CA GLY A 186 -10.87 17.96 22.76
C GLY A 186 -10.38 18.80 21.57
N GLN A 187 -9.70 19.92 21.87
CA GLN A 187 -9.20 20.88 20.86
C GLN A 187 -7.87 20.48 20.21
N GLY A 188 -7.24 19.38 20.66
CA GLY A 188 -6.01 18.87 20.06
C GLY A 188 -6.24 18.23 18.70
N ASN A 189 -5.15 18.01 17.96
CA ASN A 189 -5.19 17.40 16.64
C ASN A 189 -5.14 15.86 16.66
N PHE A 190 -4.66 15.28 17.76
CA PHE A 190 -4.63 13.83 17.96
C PHE A 190 -4.71 13.48 19.45
N ARG A 191 -5.04 12.22 19.73
CA ARG A 191 -5.10 11.61 21.06
C ARG A 191 -4.64 10.16 20.98
N VAL A 192 -3.86 9.71 21.94
CA VAL A 192 -3.41 8.30 22.04
C VAL A 192 -4.35 7.53 22.95
N GLU A 193 -4.86 6.39 22.48
CA GLU A 193 -5.68 5.44 23.24
C GLU A 193 -5.11 4.03 23.14
N GLY A 194 -4.34 3.64 24.17
CA GLY A 194 -3.58 2.39 24.13
C GLY A 194 -2.50 2.43 23.04
N GLU A 195 -2.56 1.48 22.11
CA GLU A 195 -1.64 1.40 20.95
C GLU A 195 -2.13 2.19 19.72
N MET A 196 -3.34 2.75 19.79
CA MET A 196 -3.96 3.49 18.69
C MET A 196 -3.84 5.00 18.87
N ILE A 197 -3.78 5.74 17.76
CA ILE A 197 -3.73 7.21 17.70
C ILE A 197 -4.99 7.69 16.98
N CYS A 198 -5.94 8.27 17.70
CA CYS A 198 -7.10 8.93 17.11
C CYS A 198 -6.70 10.33 16.64
N VAL A 199 -6.96 10.68 15.38
CA VAL A 199 -6.44 11.90 14.76
C VAL A 199 -7.50 12.62 13.90
N LYS A 200 -7.49 13.95 13.90
CA LYS A 200 -8.31 14.77 12.98
C LYS A 200 -7.86 14.56 11.55
N GLN A 201 -8.81 14.43 10.63
CA GLN A 201 -8.54 14.23 9.21
C GLN A 201 -7.74 15.40 8.62
N SER A 202 -8.08 16.65 8.93
CA SER A 202 -7.34 17.82 8.43
C SER A 202 -5.89 17.80 8.88
N TYR A 203 -5.62 17.42 10.12
CA TYR A 203 -4.26 17.30 10.64
C TYR A 203 -3.51 16.15 9.98
N TYR A 204 -4.12 14.96 9.90
CA TYR A 204 -3.50 13.79 9.30
C TYR A 204 -3.15 14.02 7.81
N LEU A 205 -3.98 14.78 7.08
CA LEU A 205 -3.75 15.13 5.69
C LEU A 205 -2.79 16.30 5.48
N SER A 206 -2.57 17.11 6.51
CA SER A 206 -1.65 18.25 6.48
C SER A 206 -0.29 17.94 7.11
N LEU A 207 0.05 16.66 7.30
CA LEU A 207 1.40 16.24 7.66
C LEU A 207 2.28 16.06 6.40
N PRO A 208 3.15 17.01 6.07
CA PRO A 208 4.36 16.74 5.30
C PRO A 208 5.59 16.76 6.21
N ASN A 209 6.40 15.69 6.09
CA ASN A 209 7.80 15.50 6.50
C ASN A 209 8.38 16.48 7.55
N GLU A 210 8.21 16.17 8.84
CA GLU A 210 9.25 16.41 9.85
C GLU A 210 9.44 15.16 10.71
#